data_AF-A0A960EKX5-F1
#
_entry.id   AF-A0A960EKX5-F1
#
_cell.length_a   1.000
_cell.length_b   1.000
_cell.length_c   1.000
_cell.angle_alpha   90.00
_cell.angle_beta   90.00
_cell.angle_gamma   90.00
#
_symmetry.space_group_name_H-M   'P 1'
#
loop_
_entity.id
_entity.type
_entity.pdbx_description
1 polymer ?
#
loop_
_entity_poly.entity_id
_entity_poly.type
_entity_poly.pdbx_seq_one_letter_code
_entity_poly.pdbx_strand_id
1 'polypeptide(L)'
;MHTPFKASRRFDRSFHAAALLLFIGLICMALVGCGGDDEDASSTDASTTDTSTVADADDATTTSAESDAAGASADATTTVETGDAAANDGSTTTQSKLDQGSSTTAASTASTAADGADGSGCTPGEGPLGDGRWFGFVEGADDEEIQFDVACWFSGTAAAQAAAEDGEESPPPNDYYVRNDTTLTRPVPVAAGATVTWLPQPGNPTAETIAYADWDADRDDREFNPGAWVTVEDGAVTYIEEQYTP
;
A
#
# COMPACT_ATOMS: atom_id res chain seq x y z
N MET A 1 36.03 -2.47 29.60
CA MET A 1 34.99 -1.73 28.86
C MET A 1 35.42 -1.70 27.42
N HIS A 2 34.94 -2.65 26.63
CA HIS A 2 35.29 -2.83 25.21
C HIS A 2 33.97 -2.72 24.45
N THR A 3 33.74 -1.59 23.79
CA THR A 3 32.64 -1.43 22.84
C THR A 3 33.11 -1.97 21.49
N PRO A 4 32.39 -2.91 20.86
CA PRO A 4 32.73 -3.36 19.52
C PRO A 4 32.41 -2.25 18.50
N PHE A 5 33.42 -1.96 17.69
CA PHE A 5 33.37 -1.05 16.54
C PHE A 5 32.43 -1.65 15.49
N LYS A 6 31.22 -1.09 15.30
CA LYS A 6 30.29 -1.47 14.24
C LYS A 6 30.89 -0.95 12.92
N ALA A 7 31.41 -1.86 12.09
CA ALA A 7 32.00 -1.52 10.81
C ALA A 7 30.91 -0.98 9.87
N SER A 8 30.95 0.33 9.57
CA SER A 8 30.17 0.93 8.49
C SER A 8 30.56 0.27 7.17
N ARG A 9 29.73 -0.65 6.66
CA ARG A 9 29.79 -1.05 5.26
C ARG A 9 29.20 0.11 4.46
N ARG A 10 30.06 1.05 4.05
CA ARG A 10 29.78 1.89 2.88
C ARG A 10 29.76 0.94 1.69
N PHE A 11 28.57 0.49 1.31
CA PHE A 11 28.39 -0.20 0.04
C PHE A 11 28.45 0.87 -1.04
N ASP A 12 29.56 0.87 -1.78
CA ASP A 12 29.74 1.61 -3.01
C ASP A 12 28.60 1.23 -3.98
N ARG A 13 27.45 1.92 -3.95
CA ARG A 13 26.43 1.87 -5.02
C ARG A 13 26.91 2.74 -6.18
N SER A 14 28.04 2.33 -6.74
CA SER A 14 28.60 2.85 -7.98
C SER A 14 27.96 2.10 -9.16
N PHE A 15 27.10 2.80 -9.90
CA PHE A 15 26.70 2.56 -11.30
C PHE A 15 25.92 1.29 -11.66
N HIS A 16 24.59 1.38 -11.70
CA HIS A 16 23.75 0.70 -12.70
C HIS A 16 22.85 1.71 -13.46
N ALA A 17 23.37 2.92 -13.69
CA ALA A 17 22.87 3.78 -14.75
C ALA A 17 23.75 3.55 -15.99
N ALA A 18 23.10 3.18 -17.11
CA ALA A 18 23.63 2.99 -18.47
C ALA A 18 23.91 1.54 -18.93
N ALA A 19 22.85 0.81 -19.28
CA ALA A 19 22.91 -0.21 -20.34
C ALA A 19 21.50 -0.52 -20.94
N LEU A 20 20.73 0.51 -21.27
CA LEU A 20 19.65 0.40 -22.25
C LEU A 20 20.08 1.15 -23.51
N LEU A 21 20.69 0.43 -24.48
CA LEU A 21 20.79 0.76 -25.92
C LEU A 21 21.80 -0.17 -26.62
N LEU A 22 21.45 -1.45 -26.88
CA LEU A 22 21.88 -2.17 -28.10
C LEU A 22 21.31 -3.61 -28.21
N PHE A 23 20.01 -3.80 -28.47
CA PHE A 23 19.51 -5.08 -29.03
C PHE A 23 18.27 -4.86 -29.91
N ILE A 24 18.39 -3.94 -30.88
CA ILE A 24 17.53 -3.93 -32.07
C ILE A 24 18.45 -4.08 -33.27
N GLY A 25 18.42 -5.27 -33.89
CA GLY A 25 18.92 -5.45 -35.25
C GLY A 25 19.93 -6.59 -35.44
N LEU A 26 19.48 -7.84 -35.36
CA LEU A 26 19.91 -8.90 -36.28
C LEU A 26 19.02 -10.13 -36.15
N ILE A 27 18.86 -10.86 -37.26
CA ILE A 27 18.12 -12.13 -37.44
C ILE A 27 16.70 -11.93 -38.01
N CYS A 28 16.67 -11.25 -39.16
CA CYS A 28 15.85 -11.68 -40.29
C CYS A 28 16.80 -12.31 -41.33
N MET A 29 16.87 -13.64 -41.41
CA MET A 29 16.70 -14.42 -42.64
C MET A 29 17.18 -15.89 -42.51
N ALA A 30 16.20 -16.76 -42.80
CA ALA A 30 16.30 -17.99 -43.57
C ALA A 30 16.88 -19.26 -42.91
N LEU A 31 16.01 -20.27 -42.76
CA LEU A 31 16.00 -21.55 -43.49
C LEU A 31 15.06 -22.51 -42.72
N VAL A 32 13.87 -22.82 -43.23
CA VAL A 32 13.59 -24.08 -43.94
C VAL A 32 14.33 -25.27 -43.31
N GLY A 33 13.61 -26.02 -42.48
CA GLY A 33 14.05 -27.30 -41.92
C GLY A 33 12.83 -28.10 -41.49
N CYS A 34 12.31 -28.90 -42.41
CA CYS A 34 11.27 -29.88 -42.21
C CYS A 34 11.90 -31.17 -41.65
N GLY A 35 11.20 -31.82 -40.72
CA GLY A 35 11.28 -33.28 -40.54
C GLY A 35 12.08 -33.76 -39.32
N GLY A 36 11.49 -34.73 -38.62
CA GLY A 36 12.19 -35.59 -37.68
C GLY A 36 11.35 -35.99 -36.48
N ASP A 37 10.39 -36.90 -36.71
CA ASP A 37 9.84 -37.80 -35.70
C ASP A 37 10.96 -38.56 -34.96
N ASP A 38 10.84 -38.74 -33.64
CA ASP A 38 11.42 -39.80 -32.79
C ASP A 38 10.93 -39.49 -31.35
N GLU A 39 9.82 -40.04 -30.85
CA GLU A 39 9.64 -41.40 -30.31
C GLU A 39 10.86 -41.86 -29.50
N ASP A 40 10.94 -41.50 -28.21
CA ASP A 40 11.55 -42.41 -27.25
C ASP A 40 10.94 -42.27 -25.85
N ALA A 41 10.35 -43.39 -25.43
CA ALA A 41 9.81 -43.64 -24.13
C ALA A 41 10.94 -43.76 -23.09
N SER A 42 10.73 -43.19 -21.90
CA SER A 42 11.28 -43.80 -20.70
C SER A 42 10.34 -43.61 -19.52
N SER A 43 9.62 -44.70 -19.27
CA SER A 43 9.00 -45.05 -18.00
C SER A 43 10.07 -45.15 -16.92
N THR A 44 9.86 -44.53 -15.75
CA THR A 44 10.43 -45.04 -14.49
C THR A 44 9.52 -44.68 -13.31
N ASP A 45 8.91 -45.75 -12.81
CA ASP A 45 8.47 -46.10 -11.46
C ASP A 45 7.79 -45.13 -10.49
N ALA A 46 6.64 -45.63 -10.05
CA ALA A 46 5.91 -45.27 -8.86
C ALA A 46 6.72 -45.55 -7.57
N SER A 47 6.53 -44.72 -6.56
CA SER A 47 6.67 -45.13 -5.17
C SER A 47 5.59 -44.47 -4.34
N THR A 48 4.51 -45.21 -4.13
CA THR A 48 3.52 -44.99 -3.09
C THR A 48 4.12 -45.47 -1.76
N THR A 49 4.07 -44.62 -0.74
CA THR A 49 4.20 -45.06 0.65
C THR A 49 3.02 -44.48 1.43
N ASP A 50 1.98 -45.30 1.51
CA ASP A 50 0.99 -45.31 2.58
C ASP A 50 1.68 -45.51 3.93
N THR A 51 1.36 -44.68 4.92
CA THR A 51 1.21 -45.02 6.35
C THR A 51 0.81 -43.73 7.08
N SER A 52 -0.39 -43.68 7.67
CA SER A 52 -0.50 -43.85 9.14
C SER A 52 -1.92 -43.61 9.68
N THR A 53 -2.41 -44.66 10.33
CA THR A 53 -3.14 -44.67 11.62
C THR A 53 -4.41 -43.84 11.81
N VAL A 54 -5.51 -44.59 11.76
CA VAL A 54 -6.77 -44.39 12.46
C VAL A 54 -6.55 -44.50 13.98
N ALA A 55 -7.10 -43.56 14.75
CA ALA A 55 -7.46 -43.78 16.15
C ALA A 55 -8.79 -43.07 16.44
N ASP A 56 -9.71 -43.87 16.95
CA ASP A 56 -11.11 -43.62 17.28
C ASP A 56 -11.37 -42.63 18.42
N ALA A 57 -12.60 -42.09 18.36
CA ALA A 57 -13.57 -41.85 19.44
C ALA A 57 -13.28 -40.84 20.57
N ASP A 58 -14.11 -39.79 20.61
CA ASP A 58 -15.05 -39.45 21.71
C ASP A 58 -15.80 -38.17 21.27
N ASP A 59 -17.06 -38.25 20.82
CA ASP A 59 -18.29 -38.21 21.63
C ASP A 59 -18.32 -37.05 22.65
N ALA A 60 -18.94 -35.93 22.26
CA ALA A 60 -19.51 -34.94 23.18
C ALA A 60 -20.59 -34.09 22.49
N THR A 61 -21.78 -34.69 22.47
CA THR A 61 -23.12 -34.15 22.73
C THR A 61 -23.25 -32.65 23.11
N THR A 62 -24.08 -31.94 22.30
CA THR A 62 -25.14 -30.96 22.69
C THR A 62 -24.75 -29.63 23.37
N THR A 63 -25.18 -28.51 22.77
CA THR A 63 -26.32 -27.68 23.26
C THR A 63 -26.60 -26.53 22.30
N SER A 64 -27.74 -26.62 21.61
CA SER A 64 -28.40 -25.48 20.97
C SER A 64 -28.98 -24.56 22.04
N ALA A 65 -28.67 -23.27 21.98
CA ALA A 65 -29.44 -22.24 22.66
C ALA A 65 -30.02 -21.31 21.60
N GLU A 66 -31.31 -21.50 21.32
CA GLU A 66 -32.19 -20.48 20.78
C GLU A 66 -32.18 -19.28 21.72
N SER A 67 -32.01 -18.08 21.15
CA SER A 67 -32.43 -16.84 21.80
C SER A 67 -33.12 -15.97 20.78
N ASP A 68 -34.44 -16.11 20.75
CA ASP A 68 -35.37 -15.10 20.25
C ASP A 68 -35.13 -13.76 20.97
N ALA A 69 -34.93 -12.70 20.18
CA ALA A 69 -35.21 -11.35 20.61
C ALA A 69 -35.79 -10.56 19.44
N ALA A 70 -37.10 -10.67 19.29
CA ALA A 70 -37.93 -9.68 18.62
C ALA A 70 -37.78 -8.32 19.33
N GLY A 71 -37.62 -7.23 18.58
CA GLY A 71 -37.53 -5.92 19.20
C GLY A 71 -37.43 -4.74 18.26
N ALA A 72 -38.60 -4.29 17.78
CA ALA A 72 -38.93 -2.90 17.45
C ALA A 72 -38.19 -2.19 16.30
N SER A 73 -38.89 -2.18 15.17
CA SER A 73 -38.97 -1.06 14.23
C SER A 73 -39.19 0.28 14.96
N ALA A 74 -38.31 1.24 14.73
CA ALA A 74 -38.57 2.65 14.98
C ALA A 74 -38.25 3.44 13.71
N ASP A 75 -39.34 3.94 13.14
CA ASP A 75 -39.47 4.95 12.11
C ASP A 75 -38.57 6.16 12.39
N ALA A 76 -37.60 6.41 11.51
CA ALA A 76 -36.82 7.65 11.52
C ALA A 76 -37.31 8.53 10.37
N THR A 77 -38.21 9.44 10.73
CA THR A 77 -38.76 10.49 9.90
C THR A 77 -37.66 11.42 9.36
N THR A 78 -37.56 11.49 8.04
CA THR A 78 -36.80 12.47 7.26
C THR A 78 -37.33 13.88 7.53
N THR A 79 -36.49 14.77 8.06
CA THR A 79 -36.74 16.22 8.06
C THR A 79 -35.84 16.87 7.02
N VAL A 80 -36.48 17.44 5.99
CA VAL A 80 -35.87 18.29 4.96
C VAL A 80 -35.89 19.71 5.50
N GLU A 81 -34.72 20.28 5.81
CA GLU A 81 -34.58 21.73 5.99
C GLU A 81 -34.05 22.35 4.70
N THR A 82 -34.98 22.97 3.98
CA THR A 82 -34.71 23.94 2.91
C THR A 82 -34.41 25.28 3.57
N GLY A 83 -33.14 25.70 3.56
CA GLY A 83 -32.69 26.99 4.06
C GLY A 83 -32.41 27.99 2.93
N ASP A 84 -33.23 29.04 2.89
CA ASP A 84 -33.22 30.19 1.98
C ASP A 84 -31.85 30.90 1.83
N ALA A 85 -31.54 31.24 0.58
CA ALA A 85 -30.43 32.11 0.20
C ALA A 85 -30.83 33.59 0.37
N ALA A 86 -30.39 34.21 1.47
CA ALA A 86 -30.45 35.65 1.64
C ALA A 86 -29.23 36.32 1.02
N ALA A 87 -29.50 37.24 0.08
CA ALA A 87 -28.55 38.17 -0.50
C ALA A 87 -27.81 38.98 0.58
N ASN A 88 -26.51 39.21 0.39
CA ASN A 88 -25.91 40.42 0.94
C ASN A 88 -24.98 41.11 -0.05
N ASP A 89 -25.26 42.39 -0.12
CA ASP A 89 -24.79 43.48 -0.96
C ASP A 89 -23.43 44.00 -0.46
N GLY A 90 -22.72 44.72 -1.33
CA GLY A 90 -21.29 44.91 -1.30
C GLY A 90 -20.73 45.84 -0.20
N SER A 91 -19.40 45.85 -0.11
CA SER A 91 -18.69 47.05 0.36
C SER A 91 -17.23 47.05 -0.07
N THR A 92 -16.76 48.26 -0.32
CA THR A 92 -15.57 48.64 -1.08
C THR A 92 -14.43 49.06 -0.13
N THR A 93 -13.20 48.83 -0.59
CA THR A 93 -11.96 49.63 -0.32
C THR A 93 -11.37 49.61 1.09
N THR A 94 -10.09 49.21 1.20
CA THR A 94 -8.96 50.14 1.53
C THR A 94 -7.62 49.40 1.45
N GLN A 95 -6.74 49.87 0.56
CA GLN A 95 -5.31 49.56 0.55
C GLN A 95 -4.65 50.08 1.82
N SER A 96 -3.93 49.22 2.53
CA SER A 96 -2.89 49.63 3.45
C SER A 96 -1.65 48.76 3.27
N LYS A 97 -0.52 49.38 3.57
CA LYS A 97 0.80 49.20 3.00
C LYS A 97 1.75 48.67 4.08
N LEU A 98 2.61 47.71 3.69
CA LEU A 98 3.79 47.17 4.38
C LEU A 98 3.54 46.29 5.62
N ASP A 99 3.80 44.98 5.48
CA ASP A 99 4.90 44.34 6.22
C ASP A 99 5.42 43.10 5.47
N GLN A 100 6.75 43.01 5.35
CA GLN A 100 7.48 41.88 4.77
C GLN A 100 7.75 40.87 5.87
N GLY A 101 7.10 39.73 5.78
CA GLY A 101 7.33 38.55 6.60
C GLY A 101 6.50 37.38 6.08
N SER A 102 6.64 37.09 4.78
CA SER A 102 5.86 36.06 4.08
C SER A 102 6.39 34.67 4.44
N SER A 103 6.11 34.23 5.67
CA SER A 103 6.02 32.82 5.99
C SER A 103 4.70 32.32 5.39
N THR A 104 4.75 31.88 4.14
CA THR A 104 3.63 31.19 3.50
C THR A 104 3.48 29.84 4.19
N THR A 105 2.76 29.83 5.32
CA THR A 105 2.11 28.62 5.83
C THR A 105 1.07 28.25 4.78
N ALA A 106 1.50 27.48 3.78
CA ALA A 106 0.57 26.77 2.92
C ALA A 106 -0.21 25.86 3.86
N ALA A 107 -1.46 26.24 4.14
CA ALA A 107 -2.39 25.37 4.83
C ALA A 107 -2.50 24.11 3.99
N SER A 108 -1.81 23.05 4.44
CA SER A 108 -1.98 21.69 3.96
C SER A 108 -3.45 21.36 4.18
N THR A 109 -4.24 21.60 3.15
CA THR A 109 -5.65 21.27 3.17
C THR A 109 -5.63 19.77 2.99
N ALA A 110 -5.74 19.03 4.09
CA ALA A 110 -5.90 17.59 4.08
C ALA A 110 -6.96 17.27 3.02
N SER A 111 -6.50 16.74 1.89
CA SER A 111 -7.36 16.43 0.78
C SER A 111 -8.35 15.40 1.29
N THR A 112 -9.62 15.79 1.40
CA THR A 112 -10.71 14.85 1.68
C THR A 112 -10.54 13.71 0.69
N ALA A 113 -10.41 12.48 1.20
CA ALA A 113 -10.08 11.31 0.40
C ALA A 113 -11.01 11.26 -0.83
N ALA A 114 -10.41 11.34 -2.02
CA ALA A 114 -11.17 11.34 -3.25
C ALA A 114 -11.94 10.00 -3.37
N ASP A 115 -13.24 10.10 -3.66
CA ASP A 115 -14.07 9.00 -4.17
C ASP A 115 -14.09 7.70 -3.34
N GLY A 116 -13.91 7.80 -2.01
CA GLY A 116 -14.06 6.65 -1.10
C GLY A 116 -12.80 5.80 -0.93
N ALA A 117 -11.65 6.23 -1.44
CA ALA A 117 -10.36 5.69 -1.02
C ALA A 117 -10.12 6.00 0.47
N ASP A 118 -9.44 5.09 1.17
CA ASP A 118 -9.06 5.28 2.56
C ASP A 118 -7.85 6.24 2.68
N GLY A 119 -7.68 6.86 3.86
CA GLY A 119 -6.58 7.79 4.14
C GLY A 119 -6.75 9.16 3.50
N SER A 120 -5.68 9.68 2.90
CA SER A 120 -5.61 10.99 2.23
C SER A 120 -5.98 10.93 0.74
N GLY A 121 -6.37 9.76 0.24
CA GLY A 121 -6.85 9.55 -1.12
C GLY A 121 -5.76 9.21 -2.15
N CYS A 122 -6.16 9.20 -3.41
CA CYS A 122 -5.43 8.64 -4.55
C CYS A 122 -4.47 9.60 -5.28
N THR A 123 -4.66 10.91 -5.13
CA THR A 123 -4.07 11.89 -6.05
C THR A 123 -3.39 13.01 -5.28
N PRO A 124 -2.15 12.79 -4.79
CA PRO A 124 -1.38 13.87 -4.16
C PRO A 124 -0.93 14.94 -5.18
N GLY A 125 -1.15 14.70 -6.48
CA GLY A 125 -0.64 15.52 -7.58
C GLY A 125 0.79 15.15 -7.99
N GLU A 126 1.45 16.05 -8.73
CA GLU A 126 2.83 15.89 -9.19
C GLU A 126 3.88 16.41 -8.19
N GLY A 127 3.44 17.04 -7.10
CA GLY A 127 4.29 17.66 -6.10
C GLY A 127 4.77 16.70 -5.00
N PRO A 128 5.51 17.24 -4.00
CA PRO A 128 5.84 16.53 -2.77
C PRO A 128 4.57 16.00 -2.08
N LEU A 129 4.71 14.90 -1.35
CA LEU A 129 3.62 14.34 -0.56
C LEU A 129 3.28 15.30 0.58
N GLY A 130 2.05 15.81 0.60
CA GLY A 130 1.57 16.67 1.68
C GLY A 130 1.31 15.89 2.96
N ASP A 131 1.11 16.61 4.07
CA ASP A 131 0.74 16.02 5.35
C ASP A 131 -0.53 15.16 5.22
N GLY A 132 -0.55 14.00 5.88
CA GLY A 132 -1.66 13.06 5.78
C GLY A 132 -1.26 11.61 6.03
N ARG A 133 -2.20 10.70 5.74
CA ARG A 133 -1.98 9.24 5.81
C ARG A 133 -2.21 8.66 4.42
N TRP A 134 -1.15 8.19 3.78
CA TRP A 134 -1.15 7.78 2.39
C TRP A 134 -0.90 6.28 2.27
N PHE A 135 -1.62 5.60 1.38
CA PHE A 135 -1.30 4.22 1.02
C PHE A 135 -0.38 4.20 -0.21
N GLY A 136 0.45 3.17 -0.31
CA GLY A 136 1.37 3.02 -1.43
C GLY A 136 2.38 1.91 -1.25
N PHE A 137 3.42 1.95 -2.07
CA PHE A 137 4.52 1.02 -2.07
C PHE A 137 5.81 1.78 -1.78
N VAL A 138 6.60 1.29 -0.83
CA VAL A 138 7.96 1.79 -0.63
C VAL A 138 8.85 1.05 -1.62
N GLU A 139 9.39 1.76 -2.61
CA GLU A 139 10.27 1.22 -3.65
C GLU A 139 11.75 1.27 -3.22
N GLY A 140 12.10 2.23 -2.38
CA GLY A 140 13.44 2.42 -1.84
C GLY A 140 13.39 3.14 -0.49
N ALA A 141 14.43 2.94 0.32
CA ALA A 141 14.58 3.58 1.62
C ALA A 141 16.08 3.82 1.87
N ASP A 142 16.39 4.91 2.54
CA ASP A 142 17.68 5.18 3.18
C ASP A 142 17.47 5.95 4.49
N ASP A 143 18.54 6.46 5.10
CA ASP A 143 18.48 7.14 6.40
C ASP A 143 17.81 8.53 6.38
N GLU A 144 17.63 9.12 5.20
CA GLU A 144 17.11 10.48 5.02
C GLU A 144 15.71 10.48 4.39
N GLU A 145 15.40 9.55 3.49
CA GLU A 145 14.13 9.51 2.75
C GLU A 145 13.67 8.10 2.35
N ILE A 146 12.38 8.00 2.02
CA ILE A 146 11.82 6.86 1.28
C ILE A 146 11.47 7.27 -0.15
N GLN A 147 11.57 6.32 -1.07
CA GLN A 147 11.04 6.42 -2.43
C GLN A 147 9.65 5.80 -2.44
N PHE A 148 8.60 6.62 -2.41
CA PHE A 148 7.22 6.18 -2.20
C PHE A 148 6.38 6.32 -3.47
N ASP A 149 5.80 5.21 -3.92
CA ASP A 149 4.80 5.18 -4.99
C ASP A 149 3.40 5.15 -4.39
N VAL A 150 2.60 6.19 -4.64
CA VAL A 150 1.29 6.37 -3.99
C VAL A 150 0.23 5.57 -4.74
N ALA A 151 -0.52 4.75 -4.02
CA ALA A 151 -1.63 3.97 -4.54
C ALA A 151 -2.91 4.25 -3.74
N CYS A 152 -4.05 3.89 -4.32
CA CYS A 152 -5.33 3.91 -3.64
C CYS A 152 -5.55 2.60 -2.90
N TRP A 153 -5.98 2.68 -1.65
CA TRP A 153 -6.58 1.55 -0.95
C TRP A 153 -8.08 1.79 -0.83
N PHE A 154 -8.87 0.83 -1.31
CA PHE A 154 -10.31 0.79 -1.14
C PHE A 154 -10.70 -0.43 -0.33
N SER A 155 -11.75 -0.32 0.48
CA SER A 155 -12.33 -1.41 1.24
C SER A 155 -13.86 -1.45 1.10
N GLY A 156 -14.48 -2.61 1.33
CA GLY A 156 -15.93 -2.75 1.35
C GLY A 156 -16.62 -2.39 0.02
N THR A 157 -17.75 -1.69 0.12
CA THR A 157 -18.50 -1.21 -1.05
C THR A 157 -17.67 -0.33 -1.98
N ALA A 158 -16.73 0.46 -1.44
CA ALA A 158 -15.85 1.30 -2.25
C ALA A 158 -14.87 0.44 -3.07
N ALA A 159 -14.37 -0.67 -2.50
CA ALA A 159 -13.55 -1.63 -3.24
C ALA A 159 -14.32 -2.29 -4.38
N ALA A 160 -15.56 -2.73 -4.13
CA ALA A 160 -16.41 -3.32 -5.16
C ALA A 160 -16.72 -2.34 -6.30
N GLN A 161 -16.96 -1.06 -5.98
CA GLN A 161 -17.18 -0.02 -6.97
C GLN A 161 -15.92 0.26 -7.77
N ALA A 162 -14.79 0.50 -7.12
CA ALA A 162 -13.52 0.80 -7.78
C ALA A 162 -13.08 -0.35 -8.70
N ALA A 163 -13.15 -1.60 -8.22
CA ALA A 163 -12.85 -2.77 -9.04
C ALA A 163 -13.78 -2.87 -10.26
N ALA A 164 -15.08 -2.60 -10.10
CA ALA A 164 -16.03 -2.62 -11.21
C ALA A 164 -15.77 -1.50 -12.24
N GLU A 165 -15.35 -0.31 -11.80
CA GLU A 165 -14.98 0.81 -12.67
C GLU A 165 -13.78 0.47 -13.56
N ASP A 166 -12.82 -0.29 -13.02
CA ASP A 166 -11.61 -0.71 -13.73
C ASP A 166 -11.80 -1.99 -14.56
N GLY A 167 -12.99 -2.60 -14.49
CA GLY A 167 -13.31 -3.83 -15.20
C GLY A 167 -12.70 -5.09 -14.57
N GLU A 168 -12.32 -5.01 -13.29
CA GLU A 168 -11.80 -6.11 -12.48
C GLU A 168 -12.94 -6.91 -11.81
N GLU A 169 -12.60 -8.01 -11.15
CA GLU A 169 -13.57 -8.83 -10.41
C GLU A 169 -14.27 -8.01 -9.31
N SER A 170 -15.61 -8.05 -9.31
CA SER A 170 -16.44 -7.31 -8.36
C SER A 170 -17.58 -8.18 -7.80
N PRO A 171 -17.71 -8.33 -6.47
CA PRO A 171 -16.81 -7.77 -5.45
C PRO A 171 -15.42 -8.44 -5.49
N PRO A 172 -14.33 -7.70 -5.19
CA PRO A 172 -13.01 -8.28 -5.15
C PRO A 172 -12.89 -9.31 -4.01
N PRO A 173 -12.06 -10.35 -4.18
CA PRO A 173 -11.77 -11.27 -3.08
C PRO A 173 -11.19 -10.49 -1.90
N ASN A 174 -11.49 -10.93 -0.67
CA ASN A 174 -11.04 -10.31 0.57
C ASN A 174 -11.51 -8.85 0.80
N ASP A 175 -12.47 -8.35 0.02
CA ASP A 175 -13.18 -7.08 0.25
C ASP A 175 -12.27 -5.82 0.24
N TYR A 176 -11.15 -5.88 -0.47
CA TYR A 176 -10.28 -4.73 -0.73
C TYR A 176 -9.90 -4.65 -2.20
N TYR A 177 -9.56 -3.45 -2.64
CA TYR A 177 -9.04 -3.20 -3.99
C TYR A 177 -7.95 -2.16 -3.93
N VAL A 178 -6.84 -2.41 -4.63
CA VAL A 178 -5.73 -1.47 -4.74
C VAL A 178 -5.65 -0.97 -6.18
N ARG A 179 -5.76 0.34 -6.36
CA ARG A 179 -5.59 1.00 -7.66
C ARG A 179 -4.29 1.77 -7.66
N ASN A 180 -3.42 1.52 -8.63
CA ASN A 180 -2.20 2.30 -8.81
C ASN A 180 -2.11 2.84 -10.25
N ASP A 181 -2.73 3.99 -10.49
CA ASP A 181 -2.82 4.61 -11.83
C ASP A 181 -1.57 5.38 -12.23
N THR A 182 -0.60 5.51 -11.32
CA THR A 182 0.64 6.24 -11.54
C THR A 182 1.82 5.38 -11.14
N THR A 183 2.93 5.47 -11.86
CA THR A 183 4.19 4.84 -11.43
C THR A 183 5.16 5.90 -10.92
N LEU A 184 4.62 7.03 -10.43
CA LEU A 184 5.41 8.17 -10.00
C LEU A 184 5.90 7.94 -8.57
N THR A 185 7.13 7.46 -8.46
CA THR A 185 7.84 7.40 -7.19
C THR A 185 8.27 8.79 -6.74
N ARG A 186 8.03 9.11 -5.47
CA ARG A 186 8.34 10.41 -4.86
C ARG A 186 9.33 10.22 -3.71
N PRO A 187 10.40 11.01 -3.64
CA PRO A 187 11.20 11.10 -2.43
C PRO A 187 10.39 11.77 -1.32
N VAL A 188 10.31 11.13 -0.15
CA VAL A 188 9.65 11.66 1.04
C VAL A 188 10.64 11.61 2.20
N PRO A 189 11.04 12.77 2.76
CA PRO A 189 11.95 12.81 3.90
C PRO A 189 11.43 11.99 5.08
N VAL A 190 12.33 11.41 5.86
CA VAL A 190 11.98 10.66 7.08
C VAL A 190 12.31 11.49 8.30
N ALA A 191 11.36 11.63 9.21
CA ALA A 191 11.55 12.37 10.45
C ALA A 191 12.47 11.59 11.41
N ALA A 192 13.29 12.32 12.16
CA ALA A 192 14.10 11.71 13.20
C ALA A 192 13.21 11.02 14.25
N GLY A 193 13.43 9.73 14.46
CA GLY A 193 12.63 8.93 15.39
C GLY A 193 11.37 8.31 14.77
N ALA A 194 11.23 8.33 13.45
CA ALA A 194 10.19 7.58 12.76
C ALA A 194 10.18 6.11 13.18
N THR A 195 8.98 5.55 13.28
CA THR A 195 8.75 4.15 13.66
C THR A 195 8.01 3.41 12.57
N VAL A 196 8.17 2.09 12.54
CA VAL A 196 7.54 1.24 11.55
C VAL A 196 6.84 0.09 12.25
N THR A 197 5.55 -0.07 11.99
CA THR A 197 4.83 -1.31 12.27
C THR A 197 4.96 -2.22 11.06
N TRP A 198 5.84 -3.21 11.14
CA TRP A 198 6.14 -4.12 10.03
C TRP A 198 5.62 -5.53 10.27
N LEU A 199 5.47 -6.28 9.18
CA LEU A 199 5.06 -7.68 9.17
C LEU A 199 6.31 -8.55 8.97
N PRO A 200 6.89 -9.15 10.03
CA PRO A 200 8.16 -9.87 9.92
C PRO A 200 8.08 -11.17 9.10
N GLN A 201 6.87 -11.70 8.86
CA GLN A 201 6.66 -12.97 8.16
C GLN A 201 5.56 -12.84 7.09
N PRO A 202 5.80 -13.35 5.87
CA PRO A 202 4.78 -13.34 4.82
C PRO A 202 3.60 -14.24 5.21
N GLY A 203 2.37 -13.80 4.92
CA GLY A 203 1.15 -14.54 5.25
C GLY A 203 0.83 -14.61 6.75
N ASN A 204 1.54 -13.87 7.59
CA ASN A 204 1.27 -13.76 9.02
C ASN A 204 0.78 -12.34 9.36
N PRO A 205 -0.42 -12.17 9.92
CA PRO A 205 -0.93 -10.84 10.29
C PRO A 205 -0.29 -10.27 11.57
N THR A 206 0.61 -11.01 12.22
CA THR A 206 1.28 -10.54 13.44
C THR A 206 2.30 -9.45 13.07
N ALA A 207 1.99 -8.20 13.43
CA ALA A 207 2.89 -7.07 13.24
C ALA A 207 3.66 -6.73 14.54
N GLU A 208 4.81 -6.07 14.38
CA GLU A 208 5.58 -5.50 15.48
C GLU A 208 6.03 -4.08 15.14
N THR A 209 6.21 -3.23 16.15
CA THR A 209 6.68 -1.85 15.95
C THR A 209 8.16 -1.74 16.28
N ILE A 210 8.97 -1.31 15.30
CA ILE A 210 10.41 -1.12 15.40
C ILE A 210 10.82 0.30 14.99
N ALA A 211 12.08 0.66 15.22
CA ALA A 211 12.61 1.93 14.72
C ALA A 211 12.80 1.86 13.19
N TYR A 212 12.58 2.98 12.49
CA TYR A 212 12.78 3.05 11.04
C TYR A 212 14.17 2.58 10.60
N ALA A 213 15.22 2.94 11.33
CA ALA A 213 16.59 2.52 11.00
C ALA A 213 16.82 1.00 11.09
N ASP A 214 16.09 0.31 11.96
CA ASP A 214 16.16 -1.16 12.03
C ASP A 214 15.36 -1.78 10.86
N TRP A 215 14.21 -1.20 10.53
CA TRP A 215 13.39 -1.63 9.37
C TRP A 215 14.12 -1.45 8.04
N ASP A 216 14.73 -0.29 7.80
CA ASP A 216 15.50 0.01 6.58
C ASP A 216 16.67 -0.99 6.39
N ALA A 217 17.39 -1.30 7.47
CA ALA A 217 18.50 -2.24 7.44
C ALA A 217 18.10 -3.67 7.03
N ASP A 218 16.89 -4.10 7.40
CA ASP A 218 16.39 -5.45 7.14
C ASP A 218 15.51 -5.53 5.86
N ARG A 219 14.99 -4.40 5.37
CA ARG A 219 14.02 -4.36 4.25
C ARG A 219 14.57 -4.93 2.95
N ASP A 220 15.78 -4.54 2.54
CA ASP A 220 16.37 -4.94 1.25
C ASP A 220 16.64 -6.47 1.16
N ASP A 221 16.72 -7.16 2.31
CA ASP A 221 16.94 -8.61 2.38
C ASP A 221 15.62 -9.42 2.34
N ARG A 222 14.45 -8.76 2.33
CA ARG A 222 13.14 -9.43 2.32
C ARG A 222 12.70 -9.77 0.90
N GLU A 223 12.15 -10.97 0.75
CA GLU A 223 11.58 -11.45 -0.52
C GLU A 223 10.16 -10.90 -0.80
N PHE A 224 9.55 -10.20 0.17
CA PHE A 224 8.22 -9.63 0.03
C PHE A 224 8.21 -8.16 0.44
N ASN A 225 7.50 -7.35 -0.36
CA ASN A 225 7.33 -5.91 -0.15
C ASN A 225 5.81 -5.63 -0.09
N PRO A 226 5.19 -5.67 1.11
CA PRO A 226 3.76 -5.39 1.23
C PRO A 226 3.49 -3.91 0.94
N GLY A 227 2.26 -3.58 0.54
CA GLY A 227 1.81 -2.19 0.55
C GLY A 227 1.91 -1.61 1.96
N ALA A 228 2.09 -0.30 2.07
CA ALA A 228 2.26 0.37 3.36
C ALA A 228 1.45 1.66 3.45
N TRP A 229 1.01 1.96 4.66
CA TRP A 229 0.49 3.26 5.05
C TRP A 229 1.62 4.12 5.59
N VAL A 230 1.80 5.32 5.05
CA VAL A 230 2.76 6.30 5.55
C VAL A 230 2.03 7.50 6.14
N THR A 231 2.41 7.89 7.35
CA THR A 231 1.96 9.14 7.98
C THR A 231 3.02 10.20 7.74
N VAL A 232 2.62 11.28 7.07
CA VAL A 232 3.45 12.45 6.78
C VAL A 232 2.99 13.61 7.65
N GLU A 233 3.92 14.19 8.41
CA GLU A 233 3.71 15.38 9.24
C GLU A 233 4.87 16.36 9.00
N ASP A 234 4.54 17.64 8.81
CA ASP A 234 5.49 18.69 8.46
C ASP A 234 6.37 18.32 7.24
N GLY A 235 5.80 17.60 6.27
CA GLY A 235 6.47 17.14 5.05
C GLY A 235 7.47 15.99 5.23
N ALA A 236 7.47 15.31 6.38
CA ALA A 236 8.32 14.14 6.63
C ALA A 236 7.53 12.94 7.16
N VAL A 237 7.96 11.72 6.84
CA VAL A 237 7.39 10.48 7.34
C VAL A 237 7.69 10.34 8.84
N THR A 238 6.65 10.26 9.66
CA THR A 238 6.79 10.01 11.11
C THR A 238 6.43 8.58 11.50
N TYR A 239 5.64 7.89 10.67
CA TYR A 239 5.21 6.51 10.92
C TYR A 239 4.95 5.76 9.60
N ILE A 240 5.32 4.49 9.56
CA ILE A 240 5.01 3.55 8.47
C ILE A 240 4.28 2.34 9.06
N GLU A 241 3.25 1.84 8.40
CA GLU A 241 2.52 0.63 8.78
C GLU A 241 2.34 -0.27 7.57
N GLU A 242 2.97 -1.44 7.58
CA GLU A 242 2.80 -2.44 6.53
C GLU A 242 1.39 -3.03 6.56
N GLN A 243 0.73 -3.00 5.41
CA GLN A 243 -0.63 -3.50 5.23
C GLN A 243 -0.61 -5.00 4.98
N TYR A 244 -1.22 -5.75 5.89
CA TYR A 244 -1.46 -7.17 5.69
C TYR A 244 -2.57 -7.39 4.66
N THR A 245 -2.33 -8.28 3.70
CA THR A 245 -3.32 -8.76 2.73
C THR A 245 -3.45 -10.28 2.87
N PRO A 246 -4.62 -10.81 3.26
CA PRO A 246 -4.83 -12.24 3.51
C PRO A 246 -4.80 -13.12 2.25
#